data_AF-A0A956LJP7-F1
#
_entry.id   AF-A0A956LJP7-F1
#
_cell.length_a   1.000
_cell.length_b   1.000
_cell.length_c   1.000
_cell.angle_alpha   90.00
_cell.angle_beta   90.00
_cell.angle_gamma   90.00
#
_symmetry.space_group_name_H-M   'P 1'
#
loop_
_entity.id
_entity.type
_entity.pdbx_description
1 polymer ?
#
loop_
_entity_poly.entity_id
_entity_poly.type
_entity_poly.pdbx_seq_one_letter_code
_entity_poly.pdbx_strand_id
1 'polypeptide(L)'
;MSVTTQPLEPPHGCTWRRFLEAHAAAHGGWTALTDLLIHRARGLVELPEDPQSIERGLRRLAGRGNAPGGQYGRWALRFLGVPTPLMQTARWMGQYHSRFSDLPASMCEAQLWLWDRPPICESRAAPWIHLGLASVAMRRGREDGARARLARALPLVDEDEQARVEALLLAARLASAGPLGDVLPDPLRELSRAELLARVEALGRRK
;
A
#
# COMPACT_ATOMS: atom_id res chain seq x y z
N MET A 1 16.66 -14.83 34.03
CA MET A 1 15.99 -13.93 33.06
C MET A 1 15.49 -14.79 31.92
N SER A 2 14.21 -15.17 31.94
CA SER A 2 13.65 -16.01 30.90
C SER A 2 13.44 -15.19 29.64
N VAL A 3 14.23 -15.45 28.60
CA VAL A 3 13.97 -14.95 27.25
C VAL A 3 12.72 -15.68 26.79
N THR A 4 11.57 -15.00 26.84
CA THR A 4 10.36 -15.44 26.16
C THR A 4 10.66 -15.40 24.67
N THR A 5 11.09 -16.53 24.11
CA THR A 5 11.15 -16.72 22.66
C THR A 5 9.71 -16.67 22.17
N GLN A 6 9.24 -15.48 21.78
CA GLN A 6 8.01 -15.39 21.00
C GLN A 6 8.18 -16.30 19.78
N PRO A 7 7.20 -17.14 19.44
CA PRO A 7 7.26 -17.90 18.20
C PRO A 7 7.47 -16.90 17.07
N LEU A 8 8.51 -17.12 16.27
CA LEU A 8 8.76 -16.38 15.05
C LEU A 8 7.50 -16.50 14.20
N GLU A 9 6.66 -15.47 14.23
CA GLU A 9 5.56 -15.36 13.28
C GLU A 9 6.18 -15.53 11.89
N PRO A 10 5.65 -16.46 11.06
CA PRO A 10 6.10 -16.57 9.67
C PRO A 10 6.14 -15.18 9.04
N PRO A 11 6.94 -14.93 7.99
CA PRO A 11 6.94 -13.66 7.29
C PRO A 11 5.56 -13.47 6.67
N HIS A 12 4.66 -12.91 7.46
CA HIS A 12 3.30 -12.67 7.08
C HIS A 12 3.33 -11.29 6.47
N GLY A 13 2.80 -11.21 5.24
CA GLY A 13 2.32 -9.93 4.76
C GLY A 13 1.34 -9.29 5.74
N CYS A 14 0.79 -8.16 5.37
CA CYS A 14 -0.26 -7.59 6.18
C CYS A 14 -1.54 -8.42 6.03
N THR A 15 -1.93 -9.18 7.05
CA THR A 15 -3.26 -9.84 7.11
C THR A 15 -4.30 -8.91 7.73
N TRP A 16 -5.59 -9.26 7.61
CA TRP A 16 -6.66 -8.56 8.34
C TRP A 16 -6.45 -8.56 9.86
N ARG A 17 -5.89 -9.64 10.42
CA ARG A 17 -5.54 -9.71 11.84
C ARG A 17 -4.54 -8.62 12.20
N ARG A 18 -3.39 -8.62 11.53
CA ARG A 18 -2.30 -7.66 11.78
C ARG A 18 -2.77 -6.21 11.57
N PHE A 19 -3.61 -5.99 10.57
CA PHE A 19 -4.23 -4.68 10.30
C PHE A 19 -5.11 -4.20 11.46
N LEU A 20 -6.02 -5.05 11.94
CA LEU A 20 -6.96 -4.68 13.00
C LEU A 20 -6.29 -4.63 14.38
N GLU A 21 -5.33 -5.51 14.65
CA GLU A 21 -4.55 -5.49 15.89
C GLU A 21 -3.69 -4.23 16.01
N ALA A 22 -3.10 -3.76 14.90
CA ALA A 22 -2.38 -2.49 14.89
C ALA A 22 -3.30 -1.31 15.26
N HIS A 23 -4.54 -1.30 14.74
CA HIS A 23 -5.55 -0.31 15.13
C HIS A 23 -6.00 -0.46 16.58
N ALA A 24 -6.29 -1.69 17.03
CA ALA A 24 -6.71 -1.96 18.40
C ALA A 24 -5.62 -1.53 19.39
N ALA A 25 -4.35 -1.83 19.10
CA ALA A 25 -3.22 -1.40 19.92
C ALA A 25 -3.10 0.13 19.99
N ALA A 26 -3.32 0.84 18.87
CA ALA A 26 -3.26 2.30 18.83
C ALA A 26 -4.43 3.00 19.55
N HIS A 27 -5.58 2.33 19.66
CA HIS A 27 -6.81 2.93 20.18
C HIS A 27 -7.29 2.37 21.53
N GLY A 28 -6.53 1.48 22.17
CA GLY A 28 -6.85 0.97 23.51
C GLY A 28 -7.73 -0.29 23.53
N GLY A 29 -7.78 -1.05 22.43
CA GLY A 29 -8.40 -2.37 22.34
C GLY A 29 -9.55 -2.47 21.33
N TRP A 30 -10.15 -3.65 21.26
CA TRP A 30 -11.23 -3.98 20.31
C TRP A 30 -12.51 -3.17 20.52
N THR A 31 -12.87 -2.91 21.78
CA THR A 31 -14.07 -2.12 22.11
C THR A 31 -13.91 -0.67 21.64
N ALA A 32 -12.79 -0.02 21.99
CA ALA A 32 -12.50 1.34 21.55
C ALA A 32 -12.36 1.45 20.02
N LEU A 33 -11.80 0.43 19.35
CA LEU A 33 -11.76 0.35 17.89
C LEU A 33 -13.17 0.26 17.28
N THR A 34 -14.07 -0.50 17.89
CA THR A 34 -15.46 -0.64 17.46
C THR A 34 -16.20 0.69 17.59
N ASP A 35 -16.05 1.38 18.74
CA ASP A 35 -16.64 2.70 18.97
C ASP A 35 -16.12 3.74 17.98
N LEU A 36 -14.81 3.72 17.70
CA LEU A 36 -14.20 4.59 16.69
C LEU A 36 -14.79 4.36 15.30
N LEU A 37 -14.99 3.09 14.91
CA LEU A 37 -15.60 2.74 13.63
C LEU A 37 -17.04 3.25 13.57
N ILE A 38 -17.84 2.99 14.61
CA ILE A 38 -19.23 3.47 14.70
C ILE A 38 -19.27 4.99 14.57
N HIS A 39 -18.44 5.69 15.32
CA HIS A 39 -18.38 7.14 15.31
C HIS A 39 -18.07 7.70 13.92
N ARG A 40 -17.06 7.15 13.23
CA ARG A 40 -16.66 7.60 11.89
C ARG A 40 -17.62 7.18 10.78
N ALA A 41 -18.36 6.09 10.97
CA ALA A 41 -19.30 5.56 9.97
C ALA A 41 -20.72 6.10 10.14
N ARG A 42 -21.05 6.69 11.30
CA ARG A 42 -22.38 7.21 11.63
C ARG A 42 -22.87 8.21 10.58
N GLY A 43 -24.07 7.98 10.06
CA GLY A 43 -24.70 8.84 9.05
C GLY A 43 -24.14 8.67 7.63
N LEU A 44 -23.10 7.85 7.44
CA LEU A 44 -22.50 7.57 6.13
C LEU A 44 -22.85 6.18 5.60
N VAL A 45 -23.19 5.24 6.48
CA VAL A 45 -23.65 3.89 6.17
C VAL A 45 -24.69 3.45 7.20
N GLU A 46 -25.51 2.47 6.82
CA GLU A 46 -26.38 1.76 7.75
C GLU A 46 -25.52 0.83 8.63
N LEU A 47 -25.56 1.08 9.93
CA LEU A 47 -24.84 0.30 10.94
C LEU A 47 -25.82 -0.60 11.69
N PRO A 48 -25.42 -1.81 12.08
CA PRO A 48 -26.18 -2.60 13.04
C PRO A 48 -26.48 -1.80 14.31
N GLU A 49 -27.70 -1.91 14.82
CA GLU A 49 -28.12 -1.20 16.05
C GLU A 49 -27.29 -1.64 17.28
N ASP A 50 -26.93 -2.93 17.34
CA ASP A 50 -26.12 -3.51 18.40
C ASP A 50 -24.61 -3.35 18.12
N PRO A 51 -23.87 -2.58 18.92
CA PRO A 51 -22.41 -2.42 18.77
C PRO A 51 -21.63 -3.75 18.88
N GLN A 52 -22.12 -4.72 19.65
CA GLN A 52 -21.45 -6.02 19.79
C GLN A 52 -21.47 -6.82 18.48
N SER A 53 -22.47 -6.59 17.64
CA SER A 53 -22.53 -7.20 16.31
C SER A 53 -21.42 -6.68 15.39
N ILE A 54 -21.04 -5.41 15.54
CA ILE A 54 -19.90 -4.81 14.82
C ILE A 54 -18.57 -5.36 15.34
N GLU A 55 -18.38 -5.42 16.66
CA GLU A 55 -17.15 -6.00 17.24
C GLU A 55 -16.95 -7.45 16.78
N ARG A 56 -18.01 -8.28 16.83
CA ARG A 56 -17.97 -9.66 16.33
C ARG A 56 -17.64 -9.70 14.83
N GLY A 57 -18.17 -8.77 14.04
CA GLY A 57 -17.83 -8.61 12.63
C GLY A 57 -16.34 -8.34 12.40
N LEU A 58 -15.74 -7.42 13.16
CA LEU A 58 -14.32 -7.11 13.10
C LEU A 58 -13.44 -8.29 13.56
N ARG A 59 -13.83 -9.00 14.62
CA ARG A 59 -13.11 -10.21 15.06
C ARG A 59 -13.17 -11.34 14.02
N ARG A 60 -14.33 -11.54 13.37
CA ARG A 60 -14.43 -12.49 12.24
C ARG A 60 -13.55 -12.06 11.07
N LEU A 61 -13.52 -10.76 10.75
CA LEU A 61 -12.64 -10.20 9.73
C LEU A 61 -11.15 -10.50 10.04
N ALA A 62 -10.72 -10.34 11.29
CA ALA A 62 -9.36 -10.69 11.72
C ALA A 62 -9.02 -12.18 11.46
N GLY A 63 -10.01 -13.07 11.50
CA GLY A 63 -9.83 -14.49 11.15
C GLY A 63 -9.66 -14.79 9.66
N ARG A 64 -9.85 -13.82 8.75
CA ARG A 64 -9.90 -14.07 7.30
C ARG A 64 -8.53 -14.15 6.62
N GLY A 65 -7.43 -13.92 7.34
CA GLY A 65 -6.09 -13.89 6.75
C GLY A 65 -6.01 -12.78 5.68
N ASN A 66 -5.82 -13.17 4.42
CA ASN A 66 -5.79 -12.25 3.27
C ASN A 66 -6.98 -12.46 2.30
N ALA A 67 -8.05 -13.13 2.72
CA ALA A 67 -9.26 -13.22 1.89
C ALA A 67 -9.95 -11.84 1.78
N PRO A 68 -10.78 -11.60 0.75
CA PRO A 68 -11.52 -10.33 0.61
C PRO A 68 -12.29 -9.97 1.88
N GLY A 69 -12.21 -8.72 2.34
CA GLY A 69 -12.72 -8.33 3.66
C GLY A 69 -14.25 -8.18 3.74
N GLY A 70 -14.94 -8.16 2.61
CA GLY A 70 -16.40 -7.97 2.56
C GLY A 70 -16.83 -6.61 3.11
N GLN A 71 -18.04 -6.53 3.68
CA GLN A 71 -18.60 -5.28 4.22
C GLN A 71 -17.70 -4.66 5.31
N TYR A 72 -17.34 -5.45 6.33
CA TYR A 72 -16.49 -4.98 7.43
C TYR A 72 -15.09 -4.58 6.97
N GLY A 73 -14.52 -5.28 5.97
CA GLY A 73 -13.24 -4.88 5.36
C GLY A 73 -13.32 -3.53 4.67
N ARG A 74 -14.37 -3.29 3.87
CA ARG A 74 -14.60 -1.98 3.23
C ARG A 74 -14.78 -0.88 4.26
N TRP A 75 -15.54 -1.13 5.33
CA TRP A 75 -15.70 -0.17 6.42
C TRP A 75 -14.38 0.13 7.12
N ALA A 76 -13.61 -0.91 7.47
CA ALA A 76 -12.31 -0.73 8.10
C ALA A 76 -11.36 0.09 7.23
N LEU A 77 -11.24 -0.24 5.94
CA LEU A 77 -10.38 0.50 5.02
C LEU A 77 -10.84 1.95 4.82
N ARG A 78 -12.14 2.18 4.65
CA ARG A 78 -12.70 3.51 4.40
C ARG A 78 -12.63 4.43 5.62
N PHE A 79 -13.01 3.93 6.79
CA PHE A 79 -13.21 4.76 7.98
C PHE A 79 -12.02 4.72 8.95
N LEU A 80 -11.27 3.62 9.01
CA LEU A 80 -10.09 3.53 9.87
C LEU A 80 -8.80 3.85 9.11
N GLY A 81 -8.77 3.59 7.80
CA GLY A 81 -7.56 3.76 6.98
C GLY A 81 -6.48 2.73 7.30
N VAL A 82 -5.32 2.86 6.67
CA VAL A 82 -4.17 1.98 6.92
C VAL A 82 -3.43 2.43 8.19
N PRO A 83 -3.17 1.55 9.17
CA PRO A 83 -2.35 1.89 10.32
C PRO A 83 -0.99 2.48 9.92
N THR A 84 -0.56 3.54 10.61
CA THR A 84 0.69 4.26 10.29
C THR A 84 1.91 3.35 10.15
N PRO A 85 2.18 2.38 11.07
CA PRO A 85 3.34 1.50 10.92
C PRO A 85 3.29 0.62 9.66
N LEU A 86 2.09 0.22 9.23
CA LEU A 86 1.90 -0.58 8.03
C LEU A 86 2.06 0.26 6.76
N MET A 87 1.52 1.48 6.75
CA MET A 87 1.75 2.44 5.67
C MET A 87 3.24 2.78 5.52
N GLN A 88 3.95 3.05 6.62
CA GLN A 88 5.39 3.30 6.60
C GLN A 88 6.18 2.12 6.05
N THR A 89 5.80 0.89 6.42
CA THR A 89 6.42 -0.32 5.88
C THR A 89 6.18 -0.45 4.38
N ALA A 90 4.94 -0.22 3.92
CA ALA A 90 4.61 -0.25 2.49
C ALA A 90 5.41 0.80 1.71
N ARG A 91 5.50 2.02 2.22
CA ARG A 91 6.32 3.11 1.67
C ARG A 91 7.79 2.72 1.55
N TRP A 92 8.36 2.21 2.65
CA TRP A 92 9.74 1.76 2.68
C TRP A 92 10.01 0.67 1.62
N MET A 93 9.08 -0.26 1.39
CA MET A 93 9.25 -1.27 0.35
C MET A 93 9.05 -0.74 -1.08
N GLY A 94 8.25 0.31 -1.25
CA GLY A 94 7.88 0.88 -2.55
C GLY A 94 8.83 1.96 -3.07
N GLN A 95 9.56 2.63 -2.18
CA GLN A 95 10.52 3.69 -2.53
C GLN A 95 11.72 3.12 -3.28
N TYR A 96 12.07 3.75 -4.40
CA TYR A 96 13.21 3.33 -5.21
C TYR A 96 14.56 3.47 -4.49
N HIS A 97 14.67 4.40 -3.53
CA HIS A 97 15.93 4.73 -2.82
C HIS A 97 16.02 4.21 -1.38
N SER A 98 15.14 3.31 -0.96
CA SER A 98 15.18 2.80 0.42
C SER A 98 16.21 1.67 0.59
N ARG A 99 16.59 1.37 1.83
CA ARG A 99 17.43 0.19 2.13
C ARG A 99 16.80 -1.14 1.71
N PHE A 100 15.49 -1.17 1.46
CA PHE A 100 14.84 -2.36 0.92
C PHE A 100 15.31 -2.67 -0.50
N SER A 101 15.60 -1.64 -1.32
CA SER A 101 16.09 -1.85 -2.69
C SER A 101 17.50 -2.43 -2.75
N ASP A 102 18.27 -2.36 -1.66
CA ASP A 102 19.61 -2.93 -1.55
C ASP A 102 19.59 -4.46 -1.38
N LEU A 103 18.44 -5.03 -0.97
CA LEU A 103 18.27 -6.48 -0.81
C LEU A 103 18.24 -7.20 -2.17
N PRO A 104 18.53 -8.52 -2.22
CA PRO A 104 18.37 -9.30 -3.44
C PRO A 104 16.96 -9.18 -4.02
N ALA A 105 16.86 -8.99 -5.34
CA ALA A 105 15.57 -8.74 -6.00
C ALA A 105 14.54 -9.85 -5.75
N SER A 106 14.97 -11.11 -5.61
CA SER A 106 14.11 -12.24 -5.27
C SER A 106 13.50 -12.13 -3.87
N MET A 107 14.26 -11.62 -2.90
CA MET A 107 13.77 -11.38 -1.54
C MET A 107 12.78 -10.22 -1.50
N CYS A 108 13.09 -9.12 -2.18
CA CYS A 108 12.15 -8.01 -2.33
C CYS A 108 10.84 -8.47 -2.96
N GLU A 109 10.92 -9.25 -4.05
CA GLU A 109 9.77 -9.80 -4.76
C GLU A 109 8.89 -10.64 -3.84
N ALA A 110 9.49 -11.62 -3.15
CA ALA A 110 8.78 -12.50 -2.22
C ALA A 110 8.05 -11.69 -1.14
N GLN A 111 8.73 -10.70 -0.56
CA GLN A 111 8.15 -9.85 0.49
C GLN A 111 7.00 -8.99 -0.03
N LEU A 112 7.15 -8.36 -1.20
CA LEU A 112 6.10 -7.54 -1.80
C LEU A 112 4.87 -8.38 -2.17
N TRP A 113 5.05 -9.61 -2.65
CA TRP A 113 3.94 -10.51 -2.96
C TRP A 113 3.11 -10.93 -1.75
N LEU A 114 3.71 -10.93 -0.56
CA LEU A 114 2.96 -11.13 0.68
C LEU A 114 2.02 -9.94 0.97
N TRP A 115 2.34 -8.76 0.48
CA TRP A 115 1.57 -7.52 0.66
C TRP A 115 0.65 -7.19 -0.52
N ASP A 116 0.83 -7.82 -1.68
CA ASP A 116 -0.06 -7.70 -2.85
C ASP A 116 -1.34 -8.52 -2.68
N ARG A 117 -1.97 -8.42 -1.50
CA ARG A 117 -3.18 -9.14 -1.09
C ARG A 117 -3.99 -8.28 -0.10
N PRO A 118 -5.29 -8.56 0.11
CA PRO A 118 -6.08 -7.88 1.13
C PRO A 118 -5.45 -8.01 2.52
N PRO A 119 -5.46 -6.94 3.33
CA PRO A 119 -6.15 -5.68 3.13
C PRO A 119 -5.37 -4.65 2.31
N ILE A 120 -4.07 -4.88 2.05
CA ILE A 120 -3.20 -3.83 1.51
C ILE A 120 -3.49 -3.51 0.06
N CYS A 121 -3.68 -4.52 -0.81
CA CYS A 121 -3.97 -4.26 -2.23
C CYS A 121 -5.33 -3.58 -2.47
N GLU A 122 -6.22 -3.58 -1.47
CA GLU A 122 -7.52 -2.90 -1.50
C GLU A 122 -7.48 -1.53 -0.80
N SER A 123 -6.32 -1.12 -0.30
CA SER A 123 -6.15 0.08 0.53
C SER A 123 -5.36 1.18 -0.17
N ARG A 124 -5.30 2.36 0.46
CA ARG A 124 -4.43 3.48 0.04
C ARG A 124 -2.93 3.15 0.06
N ALA A 125 -2.51 2.02 0.63
CA ALA A 125 -1.12 1.56 0.57
C ALA A 125 -0.79 0.73 -0.68
N ALA A 126 -1.79 0.30 -1.45
CA ALA A 126 -1.63 -0.46 -2.69
C ALA A 126 -0.63 0.14 -3.71
N PRO A 127 -0.61 1.46 -4.02
CA PRO A 127 0.34 2.02 -4.97
C PRO A 127 1.79 1.72 -4.60
N TRP A 128 2.14 1.80 -3.31
CA TRP A 128 3.49 1.52 -2.83
C TRP A 128 3.94 0.09 -3.12
N ILE A 129 3.04 -0.89 -3.01
CA ILE A 129 3.33 -2.30 -3.34
C ILE A 129 3.53 -2.46 -4.84
N HIS A 130 2.70 -1.82 -5.66
CA HIS A 130 2.85 -1.86 -7.11
C HIS A 130 4.13 -1.17 -7.60
N LEU A 131 4.52 -0.05 -7.00
CA LEU A 131 5.78 0.64 -7.29
C LEU A 131 7.00 -0.23 -6.92
N GLY A 132 6.97 -0.87 -5.75
CA GLY A 132 8.00 -1.82 -5.35
C GLY A 132 8.14 -2.99 -6.33
N LEU A 133 7.02 -3.59 -6.74
CA LEU A 133 7.01 -4.71 -7.69
C LEU A 133 7.48 -4.28 -9.08
N ALA A 134 7.15 -3.06 -9.50
CA ALA A 134 7.64 -2.49 -10.75
C ALA A 134 9.17 -2.27 -10.70
N SER A 135 9.69 -1.72 -9.61
CA SER A 135 11.14 -1.56 -9.38
C SER A 135 11.88 -2.91 -9.41
N VAL A 136 11.35 -3.93 -8.74
CA VAL A 136 11.88 -5.30 -8.78
C VAL A 136 11.87 -5.88 -10.20
N ALA A 137 10.78 -5.69 -10.95
CA ALA A 137 10.70 -6.15 -12.33
C ALA A 137 11.78 -5.49 -13.20
N MET A 138 12.03 -4.18 -13.04
CA MET A 138 13.12 -3.47 -13.72
C MET A 138 14.49 -4.03 -13.38
N ARG A 139 14.80 -4.24 -12.09
CA ARG A 139 16.07 -4.81 -11.63
C ARG A 139 16.34 -6.21 -12.21
N ARG A 140 15.28 -6.92 -12.62
CA ARG A 140 15.34 -8.25 -13.23
C ARG A 140 15.24 -8.23 -14.76
N GLY A 141 15.28 -7.06 -15.40
CA GLY A 141 15.16 -6.92 -16.86
C GLY A 141 13.78 -7.28 -17.42
N ARG A 142 12.73 -7.31 -16.59
CA ARG A 142 11.35 -7.63 -17.00
C ARG A 142 10.56 -6.35 -17.24
N GLU A 143 10.85 -5.67 -18.35
CA GLU A 143 10.25 -4.36 -18.64
C GLU A 143 8.72 -4.39 -18.74
N ASP A 144 8.14 -5.38 -19.42
CA ASP A 144 6.68 -5.51 -19.52
C ASP A 144 6.02 -5.68 -18.15
N GLY A 145 6.67 -6.46 -17.28
CA GLY A 145 6.23 -6.64 -15.89
C GLY A 145 6.29 -5.33 -15.11
N ALA A 146 7.32 -4.52 -15.32
CA ALA A 146 7.45 -3.21 -14.69
C ALA A 146 6.37 -2.24 -15.18
N ARG A 147 6.13 -2.19 -16.49
CA ARG A 147 5.07 -1.37 -17.12
C ARG A 147 3.68 -1.75 -16.60
N ALA A 148 3.37 -3.04 -16.57
CA ALA A 148 2.08 -3.53 -16.08
C ALA A 148 1.84 -3.16 -14.61
N ARG A 149 2.88 -3.19 -13.77
CA ARG A 149 2.80 -2.79 -12.36
C ARG A 149 2.67 -1.28 -12.19
N LEU A 150 3.43 -0.49 -12.95
CA LEU A 150 3.31 0.96 -12.95
C LEU A 150 1.91 1.42 -13.40
N ALA A 151 1.36 0.82 -14.45
CA ALA A 151 0.00 1.10 -14.93
C ALA A 151 -1.07 0.86 -13.86
N ARG A 152 -0.88 -0.14 -12.98
CA ARG A 152 -1.76 -0.38 -11.82
C ARG A 152 -1.57 0.63 -10.70
N ALA A 153 -0.36 1.17 -10.52
CA ALA A 153 -0.06 2.15 -9.47
C ALA A 153 -0.63 3.53 -9.80
N LEU A 154 -0.51 3.97 -11.05
CA LEU A 154 -0.84 5.34 -11.47
C LEU A 154 -2.25 5.83 -11.13
N PRO A 155 -3.34 5.07 -11.28
CA PRO A 155 -4.67 5.55 -10.86
C PRO A 155 -4.83 5.64 -9.33
N LEU A 156 -3.88 5.12 -8.54
CA LEU A 156 -3.95 5.06 -7.08
C LEU A 156 -3.07 6.11 -6.39
N VAL A 157 -2.18 6.81 -7.12
CA VAL A 157 -1.22 7.76 -6.52
C VAL A 157 -1.76 9.17 -6.34
N ASP A 158 -2.95 9.48 -6.88
CA ASP A 158 -3.46 10.86 -6.90
C ASP A 158 -3.61 11.48 -5.50
N GLU A 159 -3.89 10.66 -4.49
CA GLU A 159 -4.05 11.12 -3.12
C GLU A 159 -2.76 11.04 -2.27
N ASP A 160 -1.62 10.62 -2.83
CA ASP A 160 -0.32 10.53 -2.17
C ASP A 160 0.78 11.12 -3.07
N GLU A 161 1.13 12.39 -2.82
CA GLU A 161 2.13 13.14 -3.60
C GLU A 161 3.49 12.42 -3.65
N GLN A 162 3.90 11.75 -2.57
CA GLN A 162 5.15 11.00 -2.55
C GLN A 162 5.08 9.79 -3.47
N ALA A 163 3.95 9.06 -3.45
CA ALA A 163 3.74 7.93 -4.35
C ALA A 163 3.72 8.39 -5.81
N ARG A 164 3.16 9.57 -6.08
CA ARG A 164 3.14 10.18 -7.41
C ARG A 164 4.55 10.51 -7.91
N VAL A 165 5.38 11.13 -7.07
CA VAL A 165 6.78 11.42 -7.40
C VAL A 165 7.53 10.12 -7.73
N GLU A 166 7.40 9.10 -6.89
CA GLU A 166 8.06 7.79 -7.11
C GLU A 166 7.57 7.11 -8.40
N ALA A 167 6.27 7.18 -8.71
CA ALA A 167 5.73 6.68 -9.96
C ALA A 167 6.34 7.39 -11.19
N LEU A 168 6.49 8.72 -11.12
CA LEU A 168 7.09 9.51 -12.20
C LEU A 168 8.58 9.21 -12.37
N LEU A 169 9.33 9.05 -11.28
CA LEU A 169 10.75 8.66 -11.33
C LEU A 169 10.91 7.28 -11.98
N LEU A 170 10.05 6.33 -11.62
CA LEU A 170 10.08 4.99 -12.20
C LEU A 170 9.70 4.99 -13.68
N ALA A 171 8.69 5.78 -14.06
CA ALA A 171 8.28 5.98 -15.45
C ALA A 171 9.43 6.56 -16.28
N ALA A 172 10.09 7.60 -15.78
CA ALA A 172 11.26 8.21 -16.43
C ALA A 172 12.42 7.22 -16.58
N ARG A 173 12.65 6.38 -15.56
CA ARG A 173 13.68 5.32 -15.61
C ARG A 173 13.37 4.27 -16.68
N LEU A 174 12.12 3.82 -16.78
CA LEU A 174 11.68 2.88 -17.84
C LEU A 174 11.85 3.49 -19.23
N ALA A 175 11.45 4.76 -19.40
CA ALA A 175 11.60 5.47 -20.65
C ALA A 175 13.08 5.74 -21.02
N SER A 176 13.99 5.77 -20.04
CA SER A 176 15.43 5.94 -20.28
C SER A 176 16.16 4.63 -20.58
N ALA A 177 15.56 3.48 -20.24
CA ALA A 177 16.10 2.15 -20.53
C ALA A 177 15.77 1.65 -21.95
N GLY A 178 14.85 2.31 -22.66
CA GLY A 178 14.50 2.06 -24.08
C GLY A 178 14.21 3.38 -24.83
N PRO A 179 13.63 3.36 -26.05
CA PRO A 179 13.15 4.59 -26.70
C PRO A 179 11.98 5.19 -25.90
N LEU A 180 12.03 6.51 -25.64
CA LEU A 180 11.16 7.28 -24.74
C LEU A 180 9.64 7.23 -25.01
N GLY A 181 9.17 6.63 -26.12
CA GLY A 181 7.82 6.88 -26.66
C GLY A 181 6.66 6.07 -26.07
N ASP A 182 6.87 4.81 -25.71
CA ASP A 182 5.73 3.86 -25.58
C ASP A 182 5.30 3.49 -24.15
N VAL A 183 5.90 4.10 -23.11
CA VAL A 183 5.75 3.63 -21.71
C VAL A 183 4.69 4.39 -20.91
N LEU A 184 4.31 5.60 -21.32
CA LEU A 184 3.47 6.49 -20.53
C LEU A 184 1.98 6.25 -20.89
N PRO A 185 1.04 6.26 -19.92
CA PRO A 185 -0.40 6.34 -20.21
C PRO A 185 -0.77 7.70 -20.81
N ASP A 186 -1.87 7.81 -21.56
CA ASP A 186 -2.27 9.00 -22.33
C ASP A 186 -2.13 10.36 -21.60
N PRO A 187 -2.56 10.56 -20.33
CA PRO A 187 -2.35 11.85 -19.64
C PRO A 187 -0.88 12.18 -19.32
N LEU A 188 0.03 11.20 -19.46
CA LEU A 188 1.47 11.36 -19.32
C LEU A 188 2.22 11.31 -20.67
N ARG A 189 1.59 10.83 -21.75
CA ARG A 189 2.14 10.87 -23.12
C ARG A 189 2.18 12.28 -23.68
N GLU A 190 1.20 13.11 -23.32
CA GLU A 190 1.15 14.51 -23.74
C GLU A 190 2.18 15.39 -23.02
N LEU A 191 2.83 14.87 -21.97
CA LEU A 191 3.90 15.58 -21.31
C LEU A 191 5.22 15.20 -21.97
N SER A 192 5.78 16.16 -22.70
CA SER A 192 7.14 16.10 -23.18
C SER A 192 8.11 15.75 -22.04
N ARG A 193 9.23 15.13 -22.38
CA ARG A 193 10.36 14.89 -21.45
C ARG A 193 10.72 16.15 -20.66
N ALA A 194 10.59 17.33 -21.27
CA ALA A 194 10.82 18.62 -20.65
C ALA A 194 9.77 18.96 -19.58
N GLU A 195 8.49 18.64 -19.78
CA GLU A 195 7.42 18.90 -18.80
C GLU A 195 7.46 17.95 -17.61
N LEU A 196 7.86 16.69 -17.83
CA LEU A 196 8.12 15.74 -16.74
C LEU A 196 9.29 16.22 -15.87
N LEU A 197 10.40 16.64 -16.50
CA LEU A 197 11.55 17.20 -15.78
C LEU A 197 11.19 18.51 -15.06
N ALA A 198 10.45 19.42 -15.71
CA ALA A 198 10.01 20.68 -15.11
C ALA A 198 9.10 20.46 -13.90
N ARG A 199 8.23 19.45 -13.92
CA ARG A 199 7.37 19.10 -12.78
C ARG A 199 8.17 18.48 -11.63
N VAL A 200 9.14 17.62 -11.92
CA VAL A 200 10.07 17.08 -10.90
C VAL A 200 10.88 18.21 -10.26
N GLU A 201 11.39 19.15 -11.06
CA GLU A 201 12.12 20.33 -10.55
C GLU A 201 11.22 21.27 -9.73
N ALA A 202 9.98 21.51 -10.16
CA ALA A 202 9.03 22.37 -9.44
C ALA A 202 8.63 21.79 -8.07
N LEU A 203 8.61 20.45 -7.94
CA LEU A 203 8.37 19.76 -6.67
C LEU A 203 9.60 19.79 -5.75
N GLY A 204 10.82 19.73 -6.32
CA GLY A 204 12.07 19.83 -5.57
C GLY A 204 12.36 21.21 -4.97
N ARG A 205 11.75 22.28 -5.50
CA ARG A 205 11.91 23.66 -5.03
C ARG A 205 10.92 24.08 -3.93
N ARG A 206 9.94 23.24 -3.59
CA ARG A 206 9.07 23.44 -2.43
C ARG A 206 9.67 22.72 -1.21
N LYS A 207 10.76 23.27 -0.68
CA LYS A 207 11.26 23.00 0.67
C LYS A 207 11.26 24.28 1.46
#